data_AF-K2RHN3-F1
#
_entry.id   AF-K2RHN3-F1
#
_cell.length_a   1.000
_cell.length_b   1.000
_cell.length_c   1.000
_cell.angle_alpha   90.00
_cell.angle_beta   90.00
_cell.angle_gamma   90.00
#
_symmetry.space_group_name_H-M   'P 1'
#
loop_
_entity.id
_entity.type
_entity.pdbx_description
1 polymer ?
#
loop_
_entity_poly.entity_id
_entity_poly.type
_entity_poly.pdbx_seq_one_letter_code
_entity_poly.pdbx_strand_id
1 'polypeptide(L)'
;MTTRNKICIYHEICSGNSGRVASARFNHDVCAAKEFDDVGDYYRELTAYQELEKAPELKGRVPRLYGNEVELAKPTIFMEYVQGATLRDVLPSLGDDQREKARREAFELLDRSGAEAEQEQERLLALLKQMAYADGALLSAILAVVATPSSPDLALELAKHLALCHRSEEAVPLLLRHLQTTTTTEPTTLLRLRTSAAQRAAEAERATSEPDNSLPKAHALYEEAIAIAGPGKARALRLELAHHQRCIVDPAAAVRTCMAILNGSDGAPNGREDAQVIASAAHLLQQLLPRVYAEEQLLRDGKAAVEKWKTGKRAA
;
A
#
# COMPACT_ATOMS: atom_id res chain seq x y z
N MET A 1 16.44 -19.43 39.23
CA MET A 1 17.16 -20.54 38.57
C MET A 1 16.50 -20.77 37.23
N THR A 2 17.11 -20.34 36.12
CA THR A 2 16.63 -20.61 34.76
C THR A 2 16.98 -22.06 34.41
N THR A 3 15.97 -22.90 34.27
CA THR A 3 16.11 -24.27 33.75
C THR A 3 16.63 -24.16 32.31
N ARG A 4 17.90 -24.51 32.08
CA ARG A 4 18.43 -24.60 30.72
C ARG A 4 17.70 -25.71 29.97
N ASN A 5 17.12 -25.38 28.82
CA ASN A 5 16.51 -26.35 27.93
C ASN A 5 17.56 -27.39 27.52
N LYS A 6 17.18 -28.67 27.50
CA LYS A 6 18.03 -29.74 26.97
C LYS A 6 17.73 -29.89 25.49
N ILE A 7 18.72 -29.54 24.65
CA ILE A 7 18.58 -29.53 23.19
C ILE A 7 19.62 -30.47 22.59
N CYS A 8 19.17 -31.38 21.73
CA CYS A 8 20.03 -32.25 20.94
C CYS A 8 19.52 -32.28 19.51
N ILE A 9 20.31 -31.80 18.54
CA ILE A 9 20.01 -31.87 17.11
C ILE A 9 20.72 -33.10 16.54
N TYR A 10 20.00 -33.92 15.78
CA TYR A 10 20.47 -35.20 15.26
C TYR A 10 20.80 -35.09 13.76
N HIS A 11 20.01 -35.71 12.89
CA HIS A 11 20.25 -35.76 11.45
C HIS A 11 19.30 -34.84 10.69
N GLU A 12 19.77 -34.32 9.57
CA GLU A 12 18.98 -33.52 8.63
C GLU A 12 17.85 -34.37 8.04
N ILE A 13 16.64 -33.80 8.04
CA ILE A 13 15.44 -34.37 7.41
C ILE A 13 15.31 -33.80 6.00
N CYS A 14 15.42 -32.47 5.87
CA CYS A 14 15.34 -31.78 4.59
C CYS A 14 15.96 -30.38 4.66
N SER A 15 16.12 -29.75 3.50
CA SER A 15 16.55 -28.36 3.34
C SER A 15 15.67 -27.61 2.34
N GLY A 16 15.59 -26.30 2.50
CA GLY A 16 14.82 -25.39 1.66
C GLY A 16 15.46 -24.00 1.60
N ASN A 17 14.77 -23.05 0.97
CA ASN A 17 15.35 -21.72 0.70
C ASN A 17 15.64 -20.90 1.97
N SER A 18 14.87 -21.08 3.05
CA SER A 18 15.02 -20.33 4.30
C SER A 18 15.92 -21.03 5.33
N GLY A 19 16.45 -22.21 5.01
CA GLY A 19 17.34 -22.97 5.88
C GLY A 19 17.12 -24.48 5.82
N ARG A 20 17.38 -25.17 6.93
CA ARG A 20 17.29 -26.64 7.00
C ARG A 20 16.49 -27.13 8.20
N VAL A 21 15.93 -28.32 8.07
CA VAL A 21 15.16 -29.00 9.12
C VAL A 21 15.87 -30.28 9.51
N ALA A 22 16.13 -30.44 10.80
CA ALA A 22 16.75 -31.63 11.37
C ALA A 22 15.84 -32.25 12.44
N SER A 23 15.97 -33.56 12.65
CA SER A 23 15.35 -34.20 13.81
C SER A 23 16.09 -33.75 15.07
N ALA A 24 15.35 -33.51 16.14
CA ALA A 24 15.92 -33.02 17.39
C ALA A 24 15.16 -33.56 18.61
N ARG A 25 15.72 -33.35 19.79
CA ARG A 25 15.05 -33.50 21.08
C ARG A 25 15.06 -32.19 21.82
N PHE A 26 13.89 -31.69 22.20
CA PHE A 26 13.71 -30.45 22.96
C PHE A 26 12.95 -30.77 24.25
N ASN A 27 13.57 -30.54 25.42
CA ASN A 27 12.98 -30.84 26.73
C ASN A 27 12.38 -32.26 26.85
N HIS A 28 13.08 -33.23 26.27
CA HIS A 28 12.73 -34.67 26.21
C HIS A 28 11.78 -35.10 25.08
N ASP A 29 11.14 -34.16 24.38
CA ASP A 29 10.25 -34.47 23.26
C ASP A 29 11.01 -34.56 21.94
N VAL A 30 10.68 -35.56 21.12
CA VAL A 30 11.19 -35.66 19.74
C VAL A 30 10.49 -34.60 18.88
N CYS A 31 11.27 -33.79 18.20
CA CYS A 31 10.78 -32.62 17.46
C CYS A 31 11.55 -32.44 16.14
N ALA A 32 11.05 -31.57 15.29
CA ALA A 32 11.79 -31.00 14.18
C ALA A 32 12.40 -29.67 14.62
N ALA A 33 13.69 -29.50 14.40
CA ALA A 33 14.41 -28.24 14.57
C ALA A 33 14.63 -27.62 13.20
N LYS A 34 14.02 -26.46 12.94
CA LYS A 34 14.26 -25.69 11.72
C LYS A 34 15.25 -24.58 12.01
N GLU A 35 16.44 -24.71 11.46
CA GLU A 35 17.52 -23.74 11.53
C GLU A 35 17.41 -22.78 10.34
N PHE A 36 17.45 -21.47 10.61
CA PHE A 36 17.30 -20.44 9.59
C PHE A 36 18.63 -19.83 9.17
N ASP A 37 18.75 -19.53 7.88
CA ASP A 37 19.90 -18.78 7.33
C ASP A 37 19.71 -17.26 7.45
N ASP A 38 18.46 -16.79 7.46
CA ASP A 38 18.08 -15.38 7.61
C ASP A 38 17.27 -15.14 8.90
N VAL A 39 17.61 -14.07 9.63
CA VAL A 39 16.95 -13.71 10.90
C VAL A 39 15.54 -13.16 10.65
N GLY A 40 15.30 -12.50 9.51
CA GLY A 40 13.98 -12.00 9.14
C GLY A 40 12.99 -13.14 8.88
N ASP A 41 13.41 -14.17 8.15
CA ASP A 41 12.63 -15.40 7.94
C ASP A 41 12.28 -16.09 9.26
N TYR A 42 13.25 -16.19 10.17
CA TYR A 42 13.04 -16.73 11.50
C TYR A 42 11.92 -16.01 12.27
N TYR A 43 11.95 -14.68 12.35
CA TYR A 43 10.93 -13.92 13.08
C TYR A 43 9.56 -14.01 12.40
N ARG A 44 9.51 -13.95 11.07
CA ARG A 44 8.25 -14.11 10.33
C ARG A 44 7.59 -15.45 10.63
N GLU A 45 8.35 -16.54 10.59
CA GLU A 45 7.82 -17.88 10.81
C GLU A 45 7.48 -18.13 12.29
N LEU A 46 8.29 -17.64 13.22
CA LEU A 46 7.98 -17.72 14.65
C LEU A 46 6.67 -17.00 14.98
N THR A 47 6.49 -15.77 14.48
CA THR A 47 5.24 -15.02 14.66
C THR A 47 4.06 -15.76 14.05
N ALA A 48 4.22 -16.34 12.85
CA ALA A 48 3.17 -17.15 12.24
C ALA A 48 2.75 -18.31 13.14
N TYR A 49 3.69 -19.10 13.67
CA TYR A 49 3.37 -20.18 14.61
C TYR A 49 2.69 -19.70 15.90
N GLN A 50 3.14 -18.57 16.46
CA GLN A 50 2.55 -17.99 17.67
C GLN A 50 1.10 -17.55 17.45
N GLU A 51 0.76 -17.03 16.27
CA GLU A 51 -0.63 -16.71 15.92
C GLU A 51 -1.45 -17.97 15.67
N LEU A 52 -0.90 -18.97 14.96
CA LEU A 52 -1.58 -20.24 14.69
C LEU A 52 -1.92 -21.01 15.98
N GLU A 53 -1.08 -20.93 17.04
CA GLU A 53 -1.39 -21.56 18.32
C GLU A 53 -2.58 -20.93 19.05
N LYS A 54 -2.92 -19.67 18.75
CA LYS A 54 -4.07 -18.97 19.33
C LYS A 54 -5.39 -19.37 18.66
N ALA A 55 -5.36 -19.99 17.48
CA ALA A 55 -6.52 -20.39 16.68
C ALA A 55 -7.00 -21.81 17.08
N PRO A 56 -8.08 -21.96 17.89
CA PRO A 56 -8.49 -23.26 18.42
C PRO A 56 -8.87 -24.28 17.35
N GLU A 57 -9.37 -23.83 16.20
CA GLU A 57 -9.77 -24.62 15.05
C GLU A 57 -8.60 -25.22 14.28
N LEU A 58 -7.39 -24.69 14.46
CA LEU A 58 -6.16 -25.22 13.87
C LEU A 58 -5.45 -26.24 14.76
N LYS A 59 -5.96 -26.44 15.98
CA LYS A 59 -5.40 -27.40 16.94
C LYS A 59 -5.39 -28.81 16.36
N GLY A 60 -4.19 -29.39 16.24
CA GLY A 60 -3.98 -30.72 15.66
C GLY A 60 -4.00 -30.76 14.12
N ARG A 61 -4.10 -29.60 13.46
CA ARG A 61 -4.02 -29.46 12.00
C ARG A 61 -2.72 -28.83 11.52
N VAL A 62 -2.05 -28.07 12.40
CA VAL A 62 -0.71 -27.53 12.19
C VAL A 62 0.26 -28.16 13.19
N PRO A 63 1.54 -28.36 12.83
CA PRO A 63 2.55 -28.81 13.78
C PRO A 63 2.60 -27.87 14.98
N ARG A 64 2.63 -28.42 16.20
CA ARG A 64 2.74 -27.60 17.42
C ARG A 64 4.10 -26.91 17.53
N LEU A 65 4.15 -25.68 18.05
CA LEU A 65 5.40 -25.03 18.43
C LEU A 65 5.81 -25.47 19.85
N TYR A 66 7.03 -26.00 20.00
CA TYR A 66 7.57 -26.33 21.33
C TYR A 66 8.41 -25.22 21.92
N GLY A 67 9.08 -24.44 21.07
CA GLY A 67 9.92 -23.33 21.51
C GLY A 67 10.79 -22.79 20.39
N ASN A 68 11.67 -21.87 20.75
CA ASN A 68 12.66 -21.28 19.87
C ASN A 68 13.96 -21.01 20.63
N GLU A 69 15.08 -20.92 19.91
CA GLU A 69 16.37 -20.51 20.44
C GLU A 69 17.11 -19.63 19.44
N VAL A 70 17.52 -18.45 19.89
CA VAL A 70 18.29 -17.49 19.07
C VAL A 70 19.80 -17.61 19.36
N GLU A 71 20.17 -18.16 20.53
CA GLU A 71 21.57 -18.25 20.99
C GLU A 71 22.35 -19.45 20.41
N LEU A 72 21.70 -20.29 19.60
CA LEU A 72 22.38 -21.34 18.86
C LEU A 72 23.20 -20.76 17.70
N ALA A 73 24.01 -21.61 17.05
CA ALA A 73 24.80 -21.20 15.89
C ALA A 73 23.93 -20.60 14.75
N LYS A 74 22.65 -21.00 14.69
CA LYS A 74 21.61 -20.41 13.83
C LYS A 74 20.31 -20.23 14.63
N PRO A 75 19.53 -19.16 14.37
CA PRO A 75 18.18 -19.04 14.93
C PRO A 75 17.37 -20.28 14.59
N THR A 76 16.71 -20.86 15.59
CA THR A 76 16.06 -22.18 15.46
C THR A 76 14.68 -22.15 16.09
N ILE A 77 13.68 -22.71 15.39
CA ILE A 77 12.38 -23.04 15.99
C ILE A 77 12.25 -24.56 16.14
N PHE A 78 11.65 -24.98 17.25
CA PHE A 78 11.38 -26.39 17.56
C PHE A 78 9.89 -26.64 17.42
N MET A 79 9.52 -27.56 16.53
CA MET A 79 8.14 -27.88 16.21
C MET A 79 7.88 -29.39 16.29
N GLU A 80 6.61 -29.76 16.38
CA GLU A 80 6.17 -31.15 16.36
C GLU A 80 6.76 -31.90 15.15
N TYR A 81 7.35 -33.07 15.41
CA TYR A 81 7.86 -33.92 14.35
C TYR A 81 6.73 -34.77 13.78
N VAL A 82 6.17 -34.34 12.65
CA VAL A 82 5.13 -35.08 11.94
C VAL A 82 5.76 -36.16 11.06
N GLN A 83 5.60 -37.42 11.47
CA GLN A 83 6.01 -38.56 10.65
C GLN A 83 4.97 -38.84 9.57
N GLY A 84 5.38 -38.83 8.31
CA GLY A 84 4.49 -39.15 7.20
C GLY A 84 5.13 -38.94 5.84
N ALA A 85 4.45 -39.44 4.82
CA ALA A 85 4.78 -39.16 3.43
C ALA A 85 4.43 -37.68 3.12
N THR A 86 5.28 -37.01 2.35
CA THR A 86 5.01 -35.62 1.96
C THR A 86 3.86 -35.56 0.97
N LEU A 87 3.25 -34.38 0.80
CA LEU A 87 2.22 -34.20 -0.21
C LEU A 87 2.71 -34.60 -1.62
N ARG A 88 4.00 -34.35 -1.93
CA ARG A 88 4.62 -34.77 -3.19
C ARG A 88 4.61 -36.29 -3.36
N ASP A 89 4.82 -37.04 -2.29
CA ASP A 89 4.88 -38.50 -2.32
C ASP A 89 3.48 -39.11 -2.43
N VAL A 90 2.49 -38.49 -1.77
CA VAL A 90 1.12 -39.00 -1.69
C VAL A 90 0.31 -38.61 -2.92
N LEU A 91 0.47 -37.39 -3.46
CA LEU A 91 -0.36 -36.86 -4.56
C LEU A 91 -0.50 -37.81 -5.76
N PRO A 92 0.58 -38.42 -6.30
CA PRO A 92 0.46 -39.32 -7.45
C PRO A 92 -0.43 -40.54 -7.19
N SER A 93 -0.52 -40.99 -5.94
CA SER A 93 -1.30 -42.16 -5.52
C SER A 93 -2.76 -41.87 -5.20
N LEU A 94 -3.14 -40.60 -5.06
CA LEU A 94 -4.52 -40.20 -4.75
C LEU A 94 -5.40 -40.23 -6.01
N GLY A 95 -6.56 -40.87 -5.90
CA GLY A 95 -7.63 -40.76 -6.90
C GLY A 95 -8.31 -39.38 -6.87
N ASP A 96 -9.06 -39.05 -7.91
CA ASP A 96 -9.64 -37.71 -8.10
C ASP A 96 -10.52 -37.27 -6.92
N ASP A 97 -11.35 -38.16 -6.38
CA ASP A 97 -12.21 -37.87 -5.23
C ASP A 97 -11.41 -37.52 -3.96
N GLN A 98 -10.27 -38.18 -3.76
CA GLN A 98 -9.39 -37.91 -2.61
C GLN A 98 -8.63 -36.59 -2.78
N ARG A 99 -8.23 -36.27 -4.02
CA ARG A 99 -7.60 -34.98 -4.34
C ARG A 99 -8.59 -33.83 -4.12
N GLU A 100 -9.83 -34.00 -4.57
CA GLU A 100 -10.87 -32.98 -4.40
C GLU A 100 -11.25 -32.79 -2.93
N LYS A 101 -11.33 -33.88 -2.16
CA LYS A 101 -11.53 -33.82 -0.71
C LYS A 101 -10.39 -33.07 0.00
N ALA A 102 -9.13 -33.44 -0.28
CA ALA A 102 -7.96 -32.78 0.31
C ALA A 102 -7.89 -31.29 -0.06
N ARG A 103 -8.26 -30.95 -1.31
CA ARG A 103 -8.37 -29.58 -1.78
C ARG A 103 -9.41 -28.81 -0.96
N ARG A 104 -10.61 -29.36 -0.81
CA ARG A 104 -11.68 -28.71 -0.04
C ARG A 104 -11.29 -28.47 1.42
N GLU A 105 -10.71 -29.46 2.08
CA GLU A 105 -10.27 -29.34 3.48
C GLU A 105 -9.19 -28.26 3.64
N ALA A 106 -8.27 -28.12 2.67
CA ALA A 106 -7.28 -27.05 2.66
C ALA A 106 -7.93 -25.67 2.45
N PHE A 107 -8.89 -25.54 1.53
CA PHE A 107 -9.62 -24.29 1.31
C PHE A 107 -10.49 -23.90 2.50
N GLU A 108 -11.18 -24.85 3.14
CA GLU A 108 -11.96 -24.57 4.36
C GLU A 108 -11.09 -24.06 5.51
N LEU A 109 -9.83 -24.49 5.58
CA LEU A 109 -8.86 -24.01 6.56
C LEU A 109 -8.45 -22.55 6.27
N LEU A 110 -8.35 -22.19 4.99
CA LEU A 110 -8.01 -20.85 4.54
C LEU A 110 -9.22 -19.89 4.61
N ASP A 111 -10.41 -20.34 4.25
CA ASP A 111 -11.63 -19.51 4.20
C ASP A 111 -12.12 -19.07 5.59
N ARG A 112 -11.93 -19.90 6.62
CA ARG A 112 -12.32 -19.53 8.00
C ARG A 112 -11.49 -18.38 8.58
N SER A 113 -10.25 -18.20 8.10
CA SER A 113 -9.43 -17.04 8.47
C SER A 113 -9.95 -15.73 7.88
N GLY A 114 -10.74 -15.78 6.79
CA GLY A 114 -11.25 -14.58 6.10
C GLY A 114 -12.33 -13.84 6.89
N ALA A 115 -13.30 -14.55 7.45
CA ALA A 115 -14.42 -13.94 8.18
C ALA A 115 -13.96 -13.27 9.48
N GLU A 116 -13.02 -13.89 10.20
CA GLU A 116 -12.44 -13.29 11.40
C GLU A 116 -11.54 -12.09 11.03
N ALA A 117 -10.75 -12.19 9.96
CA ALA A 117 -9.96 -11.07 9.46
C ALA A 117 -10.81 -9.87 9.01
N GLU A 118 -11.96 -10.10 8.38
CA GLU A 118 -12.90 -9.03 8.04
C GLU A 118 -13.45 -8.35 9.29
N GLN A 119 -13.86 -9.13 10.30
CA GLN A 119 -14.35 -8.58 11.56
C GLN A 119 -13.25 -7.82 12.33
N GLU A 120 -12.02 -8.30 12.32
CA GLU A 120 -10.87 -7.60 12.91
C GLU A 120 -10.56 -6.29 12.18
N GLN A 121 -10.64 -6.27 10.85
CA GLN A 121 -10.47 -5.07 10.04
C GLN A 121 -11.60 -4.04 10.26
N GLU A 122 -12.83 -4.49 10.48
CA GLU A 122 -13.94 -3.61 10.89
C GLU A 122 -13.70 -2.99 12.28
N ARG A 123 -13.22 -3.79 13.25
CA ARG A 123 -12.85 -3.29 14.58
C ARG A 123 -11.70 -2.30 14.49
N LEU A 124 -10.68 -2.59 13.69
CA LEU A 124 -9.55 -1.69 13.44
C LEU A 124 -10.03 -0.38 12.82
N LEU A 125 -10.92 -0.43 11.82
CA LEU A 125 -11.52 0.76 11.23
C LEU A 125 -12.25 1.61 12.28
N ALA A 126 -13.04 0.97 13.16
CA ALA A 126 -13.75 1.67 14.23
C ALA A 126 -12.76 2.35 15.21
N LEU A 127 -11.66 1.68 15.56
CA LEU A 127 -10.61 2.24 16.39
C LEU A 127 -9.91 3.43 15.71
N LEU A 128 -9.48 3.27 14.45
CA LEU A 128 -8.83 4.34 13.69
C LEU A 128 -9.72 5.58 13.55
N LYS A 129 -11.03 5.41 13.40
CA LYS A 129 -11.99 6.54 13.35
C LYS A 129 -12.14 7.26 14.70
N GLN A 130 -11.92 6.57 15.82
CA GLN A 130 -11.95 7.17 17.16
C GLN A 130 -10.63 7.88 17.50
N MET A 131 -9.55 7.51 16.82
CA MET A 131 -8.24 8.15 16.99
C MET A 131 -8.16 9.44 16.19
N ALA A 132 -7.88 10.56 16.87
CA ALA A 132 -7.57 11.82 16.18
C ALA A 132 -6.23 11.72 15.42
N TYR A 133 -5.29 10.94 15.97
CA TYR A 133 -3.95 10.72 15.42
C TYR A 133 -3.45 9.36 15.91
N ALA A 134 -2.92 8.54 15.01
CA ALA A 134 -2.17 7.34 15.34
C ALA A 134 -0.67 7.65 15.23
N ASP A 135 0.13 7.25 16.23
CA ASP A 135 1.57 7.43 16.12
C ASP A 135 2.17 6.57 15.00
N GLY A 136 3.34 6.99 14.49
CA GLY A 136 3.97 6.34 13.35
C GLY A 136 4.39 4.88 13.61
N ALA A 137 4.69 4.51 14.86
CA ALA A 137 5.07 3.13 15.20
C ALA A 137 3.87 2.20 15.19
N LEU A 138 2.74 2.64 15.75
CA LEU A 138 1.48 1.94 15.69
C LEU A 138 1.00 1.76 14.25
N LEU A 139 1.09 2.81 13.42
CA LEU A 139 0.74 2.69 12.00
C LEU A 139 1.62 1.68 11.26
N SER A 140 2.93 1.67 11.51
CA SER A 140 3.82 0.67 10.93
C SER A 140 3.48 -0.75 11.39
N ALA A 141 3.11 -0.93 12.66
CA ALA A 141 2.66 -2.23 13.17
C ALA A 141 1.34 -2.67 12.50
N ILE A 142 0.39 -1.74 12.34
CA ILE A 142 -0.88 -2.01 11.66
C ILE A 142 -0.64 -2.40 10.20
N LEU A 143 0.22 -1.68 9.48
CA LEU A 143 0.53 -1.95 8.07
C LEU A 143 1.30 -3.26 7.87
N ALA A 144 2.10 -3.68 8.85
CA ALA A 144 2.76 -4.98 8.83
C ALA A 144 1.77 -6.15 8.90
N VAL A 145 0.64 -5.96 9.60
CA VAL A 145 -0.43 -6.96 9.73
C VAL A 145 -1.44 -6.84 8.58
N VAL A 146 -1.86 -5.61 8.26
CA VAL A 146 -2.87 -5.30 7.23
C VAL A 146 -2.18 -4.89 5.94
N ALA A 147 -1.45 -5.82 5.34
CA ALA A 147 -0.72 -5.58 4.10
C ALA A 147 -1.63 -5.21 2.92
N THR A 148 -2.91 -5.61 2.95
CA THR A 148 -3.92 -5.20 1.97
C THR A 148 -5.26 -5.05 2.70
N PRO A 149 -5.79 -3.83 2.85
CA PRO A 149 -7.10 -3.61 3.45
C PRO A 149 -8.18 -4.33 2.64
N SER A 150 -9.06 -5.08 3.30
CA SER A 150 -10.17 -5.79 2.69
C SER A 150 -11.30 -4.83 2.29
N SER A 151 -11.49 -3.75 3.04
CA SER A 151 -12.53 -2.75 2.77
C SER A 151 -11.98 -1.42 2.25
N PRO A 152 -12.71 -0.74 1.33
CA PRO A 152 -12.36 0.61 0.86
C PRO A 152 -12.26 1.64 1.97
N ASP A 153 -13.14 1.58 2.97
CA ASP A 153 -13.14 2.54 4.07
C ASP A 153 -11.92 2.38 4.97
N LEU A 154 -11.43 1.15 5.20
CA LEU A 154 -10.18 0.95 5.93
C LEU A 154 -8.98 1.46 5.15
N ALA A 155 -8.92 1.21 3.84
CA ALA A 155 -7.86 1.76 2.99
C ALA A 155 -7.81 3.30 3.04
N LEU A 156 -8.98 3.93 2.95
CA LEU A 156 -9.10 5.39 3.04
C LEU A 156 -8.69 5.94 4.41
N GLU A 157 -9.09 5.29 5.51
CA GLU A 157 -8.77 5.74 6.86
C GLU A 157 -7.27 5.56 7.17
N LEU A 158 -6.67 4.42 6.76
CA LEU A 158 -5.22 4.21 6.89
C LEU A 158 -4.42 5.23 6.09
N ALA A 159 -4.82 5.51 4.85
CA ALA A 159 -4.18 6.52 4.00
C ALA A 159 -4.25 7.92 4.62
N LYS A 160 -5.37 8.26 5.26
CA LYS A 160 -5.53 9.52 6.00
C LYS A 160 -4.58 9.59 7.19
N HIS A 161 -4.49 8.54 8.01
CA HIS A 161 -3.57 8.51 9.16
C HIS A 161 -2.09 8.55 8.73
N LEU A 162 -1.73 7.86 7.66
CA LEU A 162 -0.39 7.94 7.06
C LEU A 162 -0.03 9.38 6.68
N ALA A 163 -0.94 10.10 6.02
CA ALA A 163 -0.70 11.49 5.67
C ALA A 163 -0.65 12.43 6.88
N LEU A 164 -1.44 12.20 7.91
CA LEU A 164 -1.33 12.94 9.18
C LEU A 164 0.05 12.76 9.82
N CYS A 165 0.69 11.62 9.59
CA CYS A 165 2.06 11.32 10.02
C CYS A 165 3.13 11.76 9.01
N HIS A 166 2.78 12.57 8.00
CA HIS A 166 3.67 13.00 6.92
C HIS A 166 4.27 11.85 6.09
N ARG A 167 3.57 10.71 6.00
CA ARG A 167 3.97 9.51 5.22
C ARG A 167 3.04 9.34 4.01
N SER A 168 2.75 10.42 3.28
CA SER A 168 1.80 10.40 2.16
C SER A 168 2.29 9.52 1.00
N GLU A 169 3.61 9.32 0.86
CA GLU A 169 4.27 8.42 -0.09
C GLU A 169 3.92 6.95 0.13
N GLU A 170 3.63 6.52 1.37
CA GLU A 170 3.17 5.16 1.66
C GLU A 170 1.67 4.99 1.47
N ALA A 171 0.91 6.08 1.60
CA ALA A 171 -0.54 6.06 1.42
C ALA A 171 -0.95 5.82 -0.04
N VAL A 172 -0.19 6.35 -1.00
CA VAL A 172 -0.43 6.17 -2.44
C VAL A 172 -0.41 4.69 -2.86
N PRO A 173 0.68 3.91 -2.66
CA PRO A 173 0.72 2.51 -3.05
C PRO A 173 -0.31 1.66 -2.31
N LEU A 174 -0.64 1.98 -1.05
CA LEU A 174 -1.72 1.32 -0.32
C LEU A 174 -3.07 1.46 -1.02
N LEU A 175 -3.43 2.69 -1.41
CA LEU A 175 -4.70 2.96 -2.12
C LEU A 175 -4.72 2.36 -3.52
N LEU A 176 -3.61 2.45 -4.25
CA LEU A 176 -3.50 1.87 -5.60
C LEU A 176 -3.57 0.34 -5.56
N ARG A 177 -2.90 -0.29 -4.59
CA ARG A 177 -2.99 -1.75 -4.39
C ARG A 177 -4.43 -2.17 -4.09
N HIS A 178 -5.13 -1.43 -3.22
CA HIS A 178 -6.55 -1.72 -2.95
C HIS A 178 -7.42 -1.55 -4.20
N LEU A 179 -7.20 -0.49 -5.01
CA LEU A 179 -7.89 -0.30 -6.29
C LEU A 179 -7.64 -1.43 -7.30
N GLN A 180 -6.47 -2.05 -7.28
CA GLN A 180 -6.13 -3.19 -8.16
C GLN A 180 -6.80 -4.49 -7.71
N THR A 181 -7.00 -4.69 -6.40
CA THR A 181 -7.55 -5.93 -5.85
C THR A 181 -9.04 -5.87 -5.58
N THR A 182 -9.62 -4.66 -5.48
CA THR A 182 -11.03 -4.49 -5.14
C THR A 182 -11.93 -4.97 -6.28
N THR A 183 -12.99 -5.70 -5.91
CA THR A 183 -14.04 -6.16 -6.83
C THR A 183 -15.21 -5.17 -6.92
N THR A 184 -15.16 -4.08 -6.14
CA THR A 184 -16.25 -3.09 -6.14
C THR A 184 -16.35 -2.39 -7.49
N THR A 185 -17.56 -2.33 -8.03
CA THR A 185 -17.90 -1.56 -9.22
C THR A 185 -18.62 -0.26 -8.88
N GLU A 186 -18.78 0.04 -7.59
CA GLU A 186 -19.53 1.20 -7.12
C GLU A 186 -18.79 2.51 -7.47
N PRO A 187 -19.34 3.36 -8.37
CA PRO A 187 -18.60 4.51 -8.90
C PRO A 187 -18.20 5.54 -7.83
N THR A 188 -19.04 5.72 -6.82
CA THR A 188 -18.82 6.62 -5.67
C THR A 188 -17.61 6.20 -4.85
N THR A 189 -17.47 4.90 -4.58
CA THR A 189 -16.36 4.32 -3.81
C THR A 189 -15.06 4.37 -4.61
N LEU A 190 -15.09 4.02 -5.89
CA LEU A 190 -13.94 4.14 -6.78
C LEU A 190 -13.46 5.60 -6.89
N LEU A 191 -14.40 6.55 -6.99
CA LEU A 191 -14.08 7.98 -7.03
C LEU A 191 -13.41 8.44 -5.74
N ARG A 192 -13.90 8.01 -4.56
CA ARG A 192 -13.29 8.34 -3.26
C ARG A 192 -11.85 7.83 -3.17
N LEU A 193 -11.60 6.58 -3.55
CA LEU A 193 -10.28 5.97 -3.56
C LEU A 193 -9.30 6.70 -4.49
N ARG A 194 -9.70 6.94 -5.75
CA ARG A 194 -8.85 7.66 -6.72
C ARG A 194 -8.57 9.10 -6.31
N THR A 195 -9.59 9.80 -5.81
CA THR A 195 -9.43 11.17 -5.29
C THR A 195 -8.43 11.19 -4.14
N SER A 196 -8.57 10.27 -3.18
CA SER A 196 -7.64 10.17 -2.06
C SER A 196 -6.22 9.87 -2.54
N ALA A 197 -6.04 8.92 -3.47
CA ALA A 197 -4.73 8.58 -4.02
C ALA A 197 -4.07 9.80 -4.71
N ALA A 198 -4.83 10.55 -5.50
CA ALA A 198 -4.37 11.77 -6.15
C ALA A 198 -3.95 12.86 -5.14
N GLN A 199 -4.73 13.04 -4.07
CA GLN A 199 -4.41 13.99 -3.00
C GLN A 199 -3.15 13.60 -2.23
N ARG A 200 -2.98 12.31 -1.88
CA ARG A 200 -1.78 11.83 -1.18
C ARG A 200 -0.53 11.94 -2.06
N ALA A 201 -0.66 11.64 -3.36
CA ALA A 201 0.43 11.85 -4.31
C ALA A 201 0.81 13.34 -4.42
N ALA A 202 -0.18 14.23 -4.46
CA ALA A 202 0.04 15.67 -4.48
C ALA A 202 0.76 16.16 -3.22
N GLU A 203 0.44 15.62 -2.05
CA GLU A 203 1.14 15.94 -0.79
C GLU A 203 2.58 15.42 -0.78
N ALA A 204 2.81 14.18 -1.23
CA ALA A 204 4.14 13.58 -1.30
C ALA A 204 5.06 14.35 -2.27
N GLU A 205 4.54 14.75 -3.44
CA GLU A 205 5.25 15.59 -4.40
C GLU A 205 5.59 16.99 -3.85
N ARG A 206 4.80 17.52 -2.91
CA ARG A 206 5.11 18.81 -2.25
C ARG A 206 6.15 18.67 -1.14
N ALA A 207 6.17 17.53 -0.46
CA ALA A 207 7.08 17.28 0.65
C ALA A 207 8.51 17.01 0.18
N THR A 208 8.69 16.54 -1.05
CA THR A 208 9.98 16.14 -1.60
C THR A 208 10.51 17.16 -2.60
N SER A 209 11.79 17.53 -2.49
CA SER A 209 12.46 18.40 -3.47
C SER A 209 12.83 17.67 -4.75
N GLU A 210 12.94 16.35 -4.69
CA GLU A 210 13.23 15.48 -5.82
C GLU A 210 11.99 14.62 -6.13
N PRO A 211 11.46 14.69 -7.37
CA PRO A 211 10.30 13.90 -7.73
C PRO A 211 10.65 12.41 -7.72
N ASP A 212 10.08 11.67 -6.77
CA ASP A 212 10.11 10.21 -6.81
C ASP A 212 9.41 9.72 -8.10
N ASN A 213 10.15 9.02 -8.94
CA ASN A 213 9.66 8.48 -10.21
C ASN A 213 9.13 7.06 -10.06
N SER A 214 9.21 6.46 -8.88
CA SER A 214 8.62 5.15 -8.59
C SER A 214 7.10 5.24 -8.39
N LEU A 215 6.59 6.39 -7.97
CA LEU A 215 5.17 6.63 -7.75
C LEU A 215 4.51 7.31 -8.96
N PRO A 216 3.24 6.98 -9.27
CA PRO A 216 2.45 7.72 -10.25
C PRO A 216 2.32 9.19 -9.86
N LYS A 217 2.45 10.09 -10.85
CA LYS A 217 2.33 11.53 -10.62
C LYS A 217 0.90 11.91 -10.25
N ALA A 218 0.75 12.87 -9.34
CA ALA A 218 -0.55 13.34 -8.86
C ALA A 218 -1.47 13.78 -10.00
N HIS A 219 -0.92 14.43 -11.03
CA HIS A 219 -1.67 14.84 -12.22
C HIS A 219 -2.40 13.68 -12.90
N ALA A 220 -1.71 12.55 -13.13
CA ALA A 220 -2.32 11.39 -13.78
C ALA A 220 -3.46 10.80 -12.94
N LEU A 221 -3.25 10.70 -11.62
CA LEU A 221 -4.28 10.20 -10.70
C LEU A 221 -5.50 11.13 -10.62
N TYR A 222 -5.30 12.45 -10.68
CA TYR A 222 -6.41 13.41 -10.77
C TYR A 222 -7.20 13.25 -12.07
N GLU A 223 -6.54 13.09 -13.22
CA GLU A 223 -7.22 12.87 -14.50
C GLU A 223 -8.05 11.56 -14.48
N GLU A 224 -7.52 10.49 -13.89
CA GLU A 224 -8.30 9.25 -13.68
C GLU A 224 -9.53 9.45 -12.79
N ALA A 225 -9.40 10.23 -11.71
CA ALA A 225 -10.53 10.56 -10.83
C ALA A 225 -11.57 11.43 -11.55
N ILE A 226 -11.12 12.42 -12.32
CA ILE A 226 -11.98 13.33 -13.12
C ILE A 226 -12.76 12.53 -14.17
N ALA A 227 -12.13 11.57 -14.84
CA ALA A 227 -12.75 10.78 -15.91
C ALA A 227 -13.98 9.97 -15.46
N ILE A 228 -14.05 9.59 -14.18
CA ILE A 228 -15.18 8.86 -13.60
C ILE A 228 -16.09 9.74 -12.74
N ALA A 229 -15.74 11.01 -12.55
CA ALA A 229 -16.52 11.95 -11.78
C ALA A 229 -17.70 12.50 -12.60
N GLY A 230 -18.84 12.70 -11.95
CA GLY A 230 -19.91 13.52 -12.54
C GLY A 230 -19.49 15.00 -12.68
N PRO A 231 -20.16 15.78 -13.55
CA PRO A 231 -19.85 17.18 -13.86
C PRO A 231 -19.39 18.08 -12.69
N GLY A 232 -20.17 18.15 -11.61
CA GLY A 232 -19.85 19.02 -10.47
C GLY A 232 -18.59 18.58 -9.72
N LYS A 233 -18.46 17.28 -9.47
CA LYS A 233 -17.27 16.71 -8.81
C LYS A 233 -16.02 16.85 -9.68
N ALA A 234 -16.16 16.68 -11.00
CA ALA A 234 -15.07 16.84 -11.96
C ALA A 234 -14.50 18.27 -11.94
N ARG A 235 -15.35 19.31 -11.86
CA ARG A 235 -14.88 20.70 -11.71
C ARG A 235 -14.12 20.93 -10.40
N ALA A 236 -14.62 20.41 -9.29
CA ALA A 236 -13.95 20.54 -7.99
C ALA A 236 -12.56 19.88 -8.00
N LEU A 237 -12.45 18.66 -8.55
CA LEU A 237 -11.17 17.96 -8.71
C LEU A 237 -10.20 18.69 -9.63
N ARG A 238 -10.68 19.29 -10.72
CA ARG A 238 -9.84 20.14 -11.59
C ARG A 238 -9.32 21.37 -10.85
N LEU A 239 -10.12 21.98 -9.98
CA LEU A 239 -9.65 23.11 -9.17
C LEU A 239 -8.55 22.68 -8.20
N GLU A 240 -8.69 21.53 -7.54
CA GLU A 240 -7.62 20.96 -6.70
C GLU A 240 -6.34 20.68 -7.50
N LEU A 241 -6.47 20.07 -8.69
CA LEU A 241 -5.35 19.84 -9.60
C LEU A 241 -4.66 21.15 -10.00
N ALA A 242 -5.42 22.20 -10.33
CA ALA A 242 -4.88 23.51 -10.66
C ALA A 242 -4.08 24.12 -9.48
N HIS A 243 -4.59 23.97 -8.25
CA HIS A 243 -3.86 24.38 -7.06
C HIS A 243 -2.55 23.61 -6.87
N HIS A 244 -2.56 22.30 -7.14
CA HIS A 244 -1.35 21.48 -7.08
C HIS A 244 -0.32 21.89 -8.15
N GLN A 245 -0.77 22.01 -9.41
CA GLN A 245 0.07 22.41 -10.55
C GLN A 245 0.73 23.76 -10.33
N ARG A 246 0.04 24.72 -9.69
CA ARG A 246 0.61 26.02 -9.32
C ARG A 246 1.84 25.89 -8.41
N CYS A 247 1.81 24.94 -7.48
CA CYS A 247 2.83 24.83 -6.45
C CYS A 247 4.06 24.03 -6.89
N ILE A 248 3.88 22.99 -7.73
CA ILE A 248 4.92 21.97 -7.95
C ILE A 248 5.34 21.80 -9.41
N VAL A 249 4.41 21.95 -10.37
CA VAL A 249 4.65 21.48 -11.74
C VAL A 249 4.96 22.63 -12.69
N ASP A 250 3.92 23.41 -13.03
CA ASP A 250 3.96 24.40 -14.11
C ASP A 250 2.78 25.37 -13.91
N PRO A 251 3.05 26.66 -13.58
CA PRO A 251 2.02 27.68 -13.51
C PRO A 251 1.17 27.79 -14.78
N ALA A 252 1.74 27.51 -15.97
CA ALA A 252 0.98 27.51 -17.21
C ALA A 252 0.02 26.31 -17.30
N ALA A 253 0.37 25.14 -16.74
CA ALA A 253 -0.55 24.01 -16.62
C ALA A 253 -1.74 24.36 -15.72
N ALA A 254 -1.50 25.01 -14.58
CA ALA A 254 -2.56 25.48 -13.71
C ALA A 254 -3.49 26.47 -14.41
N VAL A 255 -2.96 27.40 -15.22
CA VAL A 255 -3.75 28.31 -16.07
C VAL A 255 -4.63 27.54 -17.05
N ARG A 256 -4.08 26.53 -17.76
CA ARG A 256 -4.87 25.70 -18.70
C ARG A 256 -6.01 24.98 -17.99
N THR A 257 -5.76 24.43 -16.81
CA THR A 257 -6.78 23.76 -15.99
C THR A 257 -7.86 24.74 -15.51
N CYS A 258 -7.50 25.94 -15.04
CA CYS A 258 -8.47 26.98 -14.70
C CYS A 258 -9.34 27.41 -15.90
N MET A 259 -8.73 27.58 -17.07
CA MET A 259 -9.47 27.91 -18.29
C MET A 259 -10.46 26.81 -18.69
N ALA A 260 -10.11 25.54 -18.53
CA ALA A 260 -11.02 24.42 -18.79
C ALA A 260 -12.28 24.49 -17.89
N ILE A 261 -12.09 24.79 -16.60
CA ILE A 261 -13.20 24.99 -15.64
C ILE A 261 -14.12 26.14 -16.10
N LEU A 262 -13.55 27.30 -16.48
CA LEU A 262 -14.30 28.49 -16.86
C LEU A 262 -15.04 28.34 -18.20
N ASN A 263 -14.44 27.61 -19.14
CA ASN A 263 -15.05 27.35 -20.46
C ASN A 263 -16.18 26.31 -20.39
N GLY A 264 -16.47 25.74 -19.22
CA GLY A 264 -17.58 24.82 -19.03
C GLY A 264 -17.36 23.47 -19.71
N SER A 265 -16.11 22.96 -19.73
CA SER A 265 -15.80 21.63 -20.29
C SER A 265 -16.61 20.49 -19.66
N ASP A 266 -17.23 20.75 -18.51
CA ASP A 266 -18.02 19.80 -17.72
C ASP A 266 -19.52 20.02 -17.80
N GLY A 267 -20.00 20.85 -18.75
CA GLY A 267 -21.42 21.20 -18.89
C GLY A 267 -21.83 22.45 -18.11
N ALA A 268 -23.13 22.69 -17.98
CA ALA A 268 -23.67 23.88 -17.30
C ALA A 268 -23.45 23.82 -15.77
N PRO A 269 -23.19 24.96 -15.10
CA PRO A 269 -23.09 25.01 -13.65
C PRO A 269 -24.44 24.65 -13.01
N ASN A 270 -24.42 23.75 -12.03
CA ASN A 270 -25.59 23.24 -11.33
C ASN A 270 -25.50 23.55 -9.83
N GLY A 271 -25.93 24.75 -9.47
CA GLY A 271 -26.08 25.17 -8.07
C GLY A 271 -24.91 26.00 -7.52
N ARG A 272 -24.97 26.23 -6.21
CA ARG A 272 -24.11 27.18 -5.48
C ARG A 272 -22.65 26.73 -5.40
N GLU A 273 -22.41 25.44 -5.25
CA GLU A 273 -21.07 24.86 -5.14
C GLU A 273 -20.28 25.06 -6.44
N ASP A 274 -20.92 24.81 -7.59
CA ASP A 274 -20.31 25.04 -8.90
C ASP A 274 -19.94 26.51 -9.12
N ALA A 275 -20.80 27.45 -8.71
CA ALA A 275 -20.51 28.88 -8.78
C ALA A 275 -19.29 29.26 -7.92
N GLN A 276 -19.13 28.63 -6.75
CA GLN A 276 -17.97 28.85 -5.88
C GLN A 276 -16.68 28.28 -6.49
N VAL A 277 -16.74 27.11 -7.14
CA VAL A 277 -15.59 26.52 -7.85
C VAL A 277 -15.17 27.42 -9.02
N ILE A 278 -16.14 27.90 -9.81
CA ILE A 278 -15.89 28.84 -10.92
C ILE A 278 -15.25 30.15 -10.42
N ALA A 279 -15.79 30.73 -9.34
CA ALA A 279 -15.24 31.94 -8.74
C ALA A 279 -13.80 31.73 -8.23
N SER A 280 -13.54 30.59 -7.59
CA SER A 280 -12.21 30.22 -7.10
C SER A 280 -11.22 30.00 -8.25
N ALA A 281 -11.65 29.37 -9.35
CA ALA A 281 -10.85 29.19 -10.55
C ALA A 281 -10.52 30.53 -11.23
N ALA A 282 -11.49 31.44 -11.34
CA ALA A 282 -11.27 32.79 -11.87
C ALA A 282 -10.27 33.58 -11.01
N HIS A 283 -10.39 33.49 -9.69
CA HIS A 283 -9.46 34.13 -8.76
C HIS A 283 -8.04 33.55 -8.88
N LEU A 284 -7.91 32.22 -8.93
CA LEU A 284 -6.63 31.56 -9.13
C LEU A 284 -5.99 31.96 -10.46
N LEU A 285 -6.78 32.02 -11.54
CA LEU A 285 -6.32 32.47 -12.85
C LEU A 285 -5.80 33.91 -12.80
N GLN A 286 -6.51 34.82 -12.14
CA GLN A 286 -6.08 36.22 -11.97
C GLN A 286 -4.72 36.33 -11.25
N GLN A 287 -4.46 35.45 -10.27
CA GLN A 287 -3.17 35.40 -9.57
C GLN A 287 -2.04 34.84 -10.45
N LEU A 288 -2.35 33.88 -11.32
CA LEU A 288 -1.37 33.15 -12.11
C LEU A 288 -0.95 33.89 -13.40
N LEU A 289 -1.90 34.55 -14.08
CA LEU A 289 -1.66 35.18 -15.37
C LEU A 289 -0.45 36.14 -15.36
N PRO A 290 -0.29 37.08 -14.40
CA PRO A 290 0.87 37.98 -14.39
C PRO A 290 2.21 37.24 -14.32
N ARG A 291 2.26 36.10 -13.61
CA ARG A 291 3.48 35.29 -13.48
C ARG A 291 3.83 34.60 -14.79
N VAL A 292 2.84 33.93 -15.40
CA VAL A 292 3.04 33.24 -16.69
C VAL A 292 3.40 34.23 -17.80
N TYR A 293 2.75 35.38 -17.86
CA TYR A 293 3.11 36.42 -18.84
C TYR A 293 4.53 36.94 -18.65
N ALA A 294 4.98 37.15 -17.41
CA ALA A 294 6.34 37.57 -17.14
C ALA A 294 7.37 36.50 -17.55
N GLU A 295 7.11 35.22 -17.26
CA GLU A 295 7.95 34.10 -17.66
C GLU A 295 8.03 33.94 -19.19
N GLU A 296 6.90 34.04 -19.90
CA GLU A 296 6.86 34.02 -21.35
C GLU A 296 7.64 35.19 -21.98
N GLN A 297 7.48 36.39 -21.41
CA GLN A 297 8.19 37.58 -21.89
C GLN A 297 9.70 37.43 -21.70
N LEU A 298 10.15 36.95 -20.53
CA LEU A 298 11.56 36.65 -20.27
C LEU A 298 12.12 35.60 -21.25
N LEU A 299 11.35 34.56 -21.56
CA LEU A 299 11.73 33.56 -22.57
C LEU A 299 11.85 34.16 -23.98
N ARG A 300 10.94 35.06 -24.36
CA ARG A 300 10.99 35.77 -25.65
C ARG A 300 12.21 36.69 -25.73
N ASP A 301 12.46 37.48 -24.69
CA ASP A 301 13.59 38.40 -24.61
C ASP A 301 14.94 37.64 -24.62
N GLY A 302 15.01 36.53 -23.88
CA GLY A 302 16.18 35.64 -23.88
C GLY A 302 16.45 35.03 -25.26
N LYS A 303 15.42 34.54 -25.96
CA LYS A 303 15.56 34.04 -27.35
C LYS A 303 16.04 35.14 -28.30
N ALA A 304 15.48 36.34 -28.21
CA ALA A 304 15.90 37.47 -29.02
C ALA A 304 17.36 37.86 -28.77
N ALA A 305 17.80 37.85 -27.50
CA ALA A 305 19.19 38.11 -27.13
C ALA A 305 20.16 37.06 -27.68
N VAL A 306 19.79 35.77 -27.62
CA VAL A 306 20.57 34.67 -28.20
C VAL A 306 20.71 34.81 -29.72
N GLU A 307 19.63 35.15 -30.43
CA GLU A 307 19.68 35.37 -31.88
C GLU A 307 20.52 36.61 -32.26
N LYS A 308 20.42 37.69 -31.48
CA LYS A 308 21.28 38.87 -31.65
C LYS A 308 22.77 38.54 -31.42
N TRP A 309 23.08 37.67 -30.46
CA TRP A 309 24.45 37.21 -30.22
C TRP A 309 24.99 36.34 -31.36
N LYS A 310 24.17 35.40 -31.88
CA LYS A 310 24.55 34.55 -33.02
C LYS A 310 24.85 35.34 -34.29
N THR A 311 24.05 36.38 -34.55
CA THR A 311 24.22 37.27 -35.70
C THR A 311 25.37 38.26 -35.51
N GLY A 312 25.58 38.78 -34.29
CA GLY A 312 26.70 39.66 -33.96
C GLY A 312 28.07 38.98 -33.99
N LYS A 313 28.18 37.70 -33.59
CA LYS A 313 29.42 36.92 -33.67
C LYS A 313 29.81 36.46 -35.08
N ARG A 314 28.92 36.54 -36.06
CA ARG A 314 29.23 36.24 -37.47
C ARG A 314 29.78 37.45 -38.22
N ALA A 315 29.71 38.65 -37.62
CA ALA A 315 30.13 39.90 -38.23
C ALA A 315 31.49 40.42 -37.70
N ALA A 316 32.12 39.68 -36.77
CA ALA A 316 33.47 39.92 -36.25
C ALA A 316 34.36 38.72 -36.61
#